data_AF-A0A640WAC2-F1
#
_entry.id   AF-A0A640WAC2-F1
#
_cell.length_a   1.000
_cell.length_b   1.000
_cell.length_c   1.000
_cell.angle_alpha   90.00
_cell.angle_beta   90.00
_cell.angle_gamma   90.00
#
_symmetry.space_group_name_H-M   'P 1'
#
loop_
_entity.id
_entity.type
_entity.pdbx_description
1 polymer ?
#
loop_
_entity_poly.entity_id
_entity_poly.type
_entity_poly.pdbx_seq_one_letter_code
_entity_poly.pdbx_strand_id
1 'polypeptide(L)'
;MDWDYFRADDGGFKLKRLPPLKAPIKVKDETDLSDWRGDFRGLSFDRGLREYRDLFGAFMYEIDYEDVADAFNRLSAKDLGELGVFAKHYGVVCDFYLDASSGEDEFITDLGRLTEEKLLKSGFARKCYPENVEEWGDALMQYKMPELKQIAASAGIETKGVLKGALCQTLASAGHAGNSHVPKPAYPGVRAEKLVIAALDNWHREFVESLSQALDEYPPEYKARVMEDVCSDMDDEVVPSSITGRYIS
;
A
#
# COMPACT_ATOMS: atom_id res chain seq x y z
N MET A 1 15.39 -23.00 0.95
CA MET A 1 15.06 -24.32 1.43
C MET A 1 16.27 -25.20 1.22
N ASP A 2 16.61 -25.97 2.24
CA ASP A 2 17.63 -26.99 2.17
C ASP A 2 17.05 -28.25 1.49
N TRP A 3 17.64 -28.66 0.37
CA TRP A 3 17.19 -29.84 -0.38
C TRP A 3 17.32 -31.14 0.41
N ASP A 4 18.17 -31.18 1.46
CA ASP A 4 18.23 -32.31 2.38
C ASP A 4 16.90 -32.53 3.13
N TYR A 5 15.95 -31.59 3.07
CA TYR A 5 14.56 -31.79 3.48
C TYR A 5 13.91 -33.06 2.87
N PHE A 6 14.27 -33.39 1.63
CA PHE A 6 13.79 -34.59 0.92
C PHE A 6 14.56 -35.86 1.30
N ARG A 7 15.61 -35.76 2.11
CA ARG A 7 16.38 -36.93 2.56
C ARG A 7 15.58 -37.73 3.58
N ALA A 8 15.56 -39.04 3.39
CA ALA A 8 15.02 -39.99 4.36
C ALA A 8 16.11 -40.43 5.35
N ASP A 9 15.70 -41.04 6.46
CA ASP A 9 16.61 -41.49 7.53
C ASP A 9 17.63 -42.55 7.04
N ASP A 10 17.26 -43.32 6.01
CA ASP A 10 18.13 -44.29 5.34
C ASP A 10 19.04 -43.67 4.28
N GLY A 11 19.00 -42.35 4.11
CA GLY A 11 19.74 -41.59 3.10
C GLY A 11 19.11 -41.59 1.70
N GLY A 12 17.95 -42.23 1.51
CA GLY A 12 17.19 -42.23 0.27
C GLY A 12 16.43 -40.93 0.00
N PHE A 13 15.81 -40.83 -1.18
CA PHE A 13 14.90 -39.73 -1.49
C PHE A 13 13.49 -40.04 -0.97
N LYS A 14 12.84 -39.07 -0.34
CA LYS A 14 11.44 -39.16 0.09
C LYS A 14 10.68 -37.95 -0.43
N LEU A 15 9.80 -38.20 -1.40
CA LEU A 15 8.89 -37.20 -1.93
C LEU A 15 7.92 -36.70 -0.83
N LYS A 16 7.93 -35.40 -0.57
CA LYS A 16 7.10 -34.70 0.41
C LYS A 16 6.72 -33.33 -0.15
N ARG A 17 5.68 -32.72 0.41
CA ARG A 17 5.31 -31.33 0.14
C ARG A 17 6.44 -30.41 0.57
N LEU A 18 6.62 -29.31 -0.14
CA LEU A 18 7.58 -28.26 0.19
C LEU A 18 7.28 -27.66 1.57
N PRO A 19 8.31 -27.21 2.31
CA PRO A 19 8.10 -26.59 3.61
C PRO A 19 7.31 -25.28 3.47
N PRO A 20 6.39 -24.98 4.39
CA PRO A 20 5.54 -23.80 4.27
C PRO A 20 6.35 -22.51 4.39
N LEU A 21 6.05 -21.56 3.51
CA LEU A 21 6.51 -20.18 3.64
C LEU A 21 5.64 -19.48 4.69
N LYS A 22 6.26 -18.68 5.57
CA LYS A 22 5.55 -18.00 6.67
C LYS A 22 5.54 -16.48 6.57
N ALA A 23 6.42 -15.92 5.74
CA ALA A 23 6.60 -14.49 5.56
C ALA A 23 7.16 -14.21 4.14
N PRO A 24 6.84 -13.06 3.52
CA PRO A 24 5.95 -12.01 4.04
C PRO A 24 4.48 -12.47 4.13
N ILE A 25 4.10 -13.40 3.27
CA ILE A 25 2.79 -14.08 3.22
C ILE A 25 2.94 -15.55 3.62
N LYS A 26 1.88 -16.16 4.14
CA LYS A 26 1.88 -17.60 4.41
C LYS A 26 1.50 -18.34 3.13
N VAL A 27 2.30 -19.34 2.76
CA VAL A 27 2.02 -20.22 1.62
C VAL A 27 2.30 -21.66 2.04
N LYS A 28 1.37 -22.56 1.72
CA LYS A 28 1.50 -24.00 1.91
C LYS A 28 1.44 -24.69 0.56
N ASP A 29 2.32 -25.67 0.38
CA ASP A 29 2.20 -26.64 -0.69
C ASP A 29 1.14 -27.69 -0.30
N GLU A 30 0.04 -27.72 -1.05
CA GLU A 30 -1.07 -28.65 -0.88
C GLU A 30 -1.09 -29.75 -1.97
N THR A 31 -0.10 -29.77 -2.88
CA THR A 31 -0.02 -30.76 -3.96
C THR A 31 -0.29 -32.17 -3.46
N ASP A 32 -1.20 -32.87 -4.14
CA ASP A 32 -1.39 -34.29 -3.93
C ASP A 32 -0.22 -35.08 -4.54
N LEU A 33 0.54 -35.74 -3.66
CA LEU A 33 1.72 -36.52 -4.03
C LEU A 33 1.43 -38.03 -3.97
N SER A 34 0.20 -38.44 -3.70
CA SER A 34 -0.16 -39.83 -3.40
C SER A 34 0.23 -40.77 -4.54
N ASP A 35 -0.10 -40.41 -5.78
CA ASP A 35 0.18 -41.19 -6.98
C ASP A 35 1.69 -41.26 -7.30
N TRP A 36 2.44 -40.18 -7.07
CA TRP A 36 3.85 -40.10 -7.48
C TRP A 36 4.80 -40.68 -6.44
N ARG A 37 4.39 -40.77 -5.16
CA ARG A 37 5.21 -41.42 -4.12
C ARG A 37 5.63 -42.85 -4.47
N GLY A 38 4.86 -43.55 -5.32
CA GLY A 38 5.22 -44.85 -5.85
C GLY A 38 6.48 -44.79 -6.73
N ASP A 39 6.54 -43.82 -7.64
CA ASP A 39 7.60 -43.65 -8.63
C ASP A 39 8.95 -43.28 -7.98
N PHE A 40 8.89 -42.54 -6.87
CA PHE A 40 10.09 -42.11 -6.14
C PHE A 40 10.58 -43.14 -5.10
N ARG A 41 9.89 -44.28 -4.94
CA ARG A 41 10.20 -45.25 -3.88
C ARG A 41 11.52 -45.98 -4.15
N GLY A 42 12.41 -45.96 -3.16
CA GLY A 42 13.68 -46.70 -3.21
C GLY A 42 14.76 -46.02 -4.08
N LEU A 43 14.50 -44.80 -4.56
CA LEU A 43 15.52 -44.00 -5.22
C LEU A 43 16.55 -43.50 -4.22
N SER A 44 17.81 -43.45 -4.64
CA SER A 44 18.84 -42.70 -3.91
C SER A 44 18.48 -41.22 -3.90
N PHE A 45 18.96 -40.49 -2.89
CA PHE A 45 18.71 -39.05 -2.76
C PHE A 45 19.00 -38.27 -4.06
N ASP A 46 20.21 -38.42 -4.61
CA ASP A 46 20.62 -37.67 -5.81
C ASP A 46 19.78 -37.99 -7.04
N ARG A 47 19.36 -39.25 -7.18
CA ARG A 47 18.52 -39.69 -8.30
C ARG A 47 17.10 -39.16 -8.16
N GLY A 48 16.50 -39.33 -6.98
CA GLY A 48 15.15 -38.83 -6.73
C GLY A 48 15.07 -37.30 -6.82
N LEU A 49 16.09 -36.58 -6.35
CA LEU A 49 16.13 -35.12 -6.47
C LEU A 49 16.20 -34.66 -7.94
N ARG A 50 16.97 -35.38 -8.78
CA ARG A 50 17.02 -35.09 -10.22
C ARG A 50 15.68 -35.36 -10.89
N GLU A 51 15.10 -36.54 -10.66
CA GLU A 51 13.79 -36.91 -11.23
C GLU A 51 12.68 -35.96 -10.77
N TYR A 52 12.73 -35.49 -9.52
CA TYR A 52 11.79 -34.49 -9.01
C TYR A 52 11.88 -33.18 -9.78
N ARG A 53 13.11 -32.65 -9.97
CA ARG A 53 13.34 -31.40 -10.70
C ARG A 53 13.00 -31.50 -12.18
N ASP A 54 13.16 -32.67 -12.79
CA ASP A 54 12.84 -32.89 -14.20
C ASP A 54 11.33 -33.06 -14.43
N LEU A 55 10.61 -33.64 -13.45
CA LEU A 55 9.18 -33.94 -13.56
C LEU A 55 8.29 -32.78 -13.11
N PHE A 56 8.63 -32.11 -12.00
CA PHE A 56 7.76 -31.11 -11.35
C PHE A 56 7.76 -29.76 -12.07
N GLY A 57 6.76 -29.55 -12.93
CA GLY A 57 6.46 -28.26 -13.57
C GLY A 57 5.57 -27.32 -12.73
N ALA A 58 5.37 -26.09 -13.19
CA ALA A 58 4.57 -25.08 -12.47
C ALA A 58 3.12 -25.52 -12.20
N PHE A 59 2.47 -26.19 -13.18
CA PHE A 59 1.10 -26.68 -13.08
C PHE A 59 0.91 -27.87 -12.13
N MET A 60 1.98 -28.44 -11.59
CA MET A 60 1.92 -29.53 -10.61
C MET A 60 1.81 -29.03 -9.18
N TYR A 61 2.11 -27.74 -8.95
CA TYR A 61 2.03 -27.15 -7.63
C TYR A 61 0.62 -26.64 -7.36
N GLU A 62 -0.01 -27.20 -6.33
CA GLU A 62 -1.24 -26.69 -5.74
C GLU A 62 -0.85 -25.98 -4.45
N ILE A 63 -1.28 -24.73 -4.31
CA ILE A 63 -0.92 -23.90 -3.18
C ILE A 63 -2.15 -23.38 -2.46
N ASP A 64 -2.02 -23.28 -1.15
CA ASP A 64 -2.94 -22.56 -0.27
C ASP A 64 -2.16 -21.36 0.29
N TYR A 65 -2.67 -20.15 0.11
CA TYR A 65 -2.00 -18.93 0.58
C TYR A 65 -2.94 -18.05 1.41
N GLU A 66 -2.33 -17.26 2.31
CA GLU A 66 -3.03 -16.21 3.05
C GLU A 66 -3.33 -15.04 2.11
N ASP A 67 -4.59 -14.62 1.99
CA ASP A 67 -4.99 -13.48 1.15
C ASP A 67 -4.16 -12.22 1.45
N VAL A 68 -3.90 -11.40 0.43
CA VAL A 68 -3.04 -10.21 0.58
C VAL A 68 -3.62 -9.21 1.58
N ALA A 69 -4.94 -9.04 1.59
CA ALA A 69 -5.64 -8.24 2.58
C ALA A 69 -5.35 -8.71 4.02
N ASP A 70 -5.33 -10.02 4.27
CA ASP A 70 -5.04 -10.61 5.57
C ASP A 70 -3.57 -10.43 5.95
N ALA A 71 -2.66 -10.60 4.99
CA ALA A 71 -1.24 -10.33 5.19
C ALA A 71 -1.00 -8.86 5.59
N PHE A 72 -1.63 -7.90 4.90
CA PHE A 72 -1.58 -6.48 5.23
C PHE A 72 -2.15 -6.22 6.64
N ASN A 73 -3.34 -6.75 6.92
CA ASN A 73 -4.04 -6.51 8.18
C ASN A 73 -3.30 -7.11 9.40
N ARG A 74 -2.46 -8.12 9.18
CA ARG A 74 -1.59 -8.71 10.20
C ARG A 74 -0.38 -7.83 10.55
N LEU A 75 0.09 -6.97 9.64
CA LEU A 75 1.24 -6.12 9.86
C LEU A 75 0.97 -5.05 10.94
N SER A 76 2.03 -4.68 11.68
CA SER A 76 1.92 -3.58 12.63
C SER A 76 1.90 -2.25 11.89
N ALA A 77 1.34 -1.20 12.51
CA ALA A 77 1.38 0.15 11.94
C ALA A 77 2.81 0.63 11.65
N LYS A 78 3.80 0.13 12.40
CA LYS A 78 5.22 0.43 12.17
C LYS A 78 5.74 -0.23 10.89
N ASP A 79 5.36 -1.48 10.65
CA ASP A 79 5.81 -2.25 9.48
C ASP A 79 5.12 -1.78 8.19
N LEU A 80 3.94 -1.17 8.31
CA LEU A 80 3.22 -0.53 7.22
C LEU A 80 3.73 0.88 6.86
N GLY A 81 4.66 1.44 7.64
CA GLY A 81 5.24 2.76 7.38
C GLY A 81 4.18 3.85 7.28
N GLU A 82 4.13 4.55 6.14
CA GLU A 82 3.15 5.62 5.90
C GLU A 82 1.71 5.10 5.96
N LEU A 83 1.45 3.89 5.45
CA LEU A 83 0.13 3.24 5.48
C LEU A 83 -0.27 2.75 6.88
N GLY A 84 0.56 2.95 7.91
CA GLY A 84 0.26 2.50 9.27
C GLY A 84 -1.04 3.03 9.85
N VAL A 85 -1.55 4.16 9.34
CA VAL A 85 -2.88 4.68 9.70
C VAL A 85 -4.01 3.72 9.31
N PHE A 86 -3.81 2.91 8.26
CA PHE A 86 -4.76 1.95 7.72
C PHE A 86 -4.56 0.53 8.26
N ALA A 87 -3.73 0.34 9.29
CA ALA A 87 -3.52 -0.99 9.87
C ALA A 87 -4.86 -1.66 10.21
N LYS A 88 -5.05 -2.91 9.75
CA LYS A 88 -6.29 -3.70 9.86
C LYS A 88 -7.47 -3.22 9.01
N HIS A 89 -7.22 -2.29 8.10
CA HIS A 89 -8.23 -1.66 7.26
C HIS A 89 -7.81 -1.65 5.79
N TYR A 90 -7.23 -2.75 5.28
CA TYR A 90 -6.79 -2.86 3.89
C TYR A 90 -7.89 -2.49 2.87
N GLY A 91 -9.12 -2.99 3.04
CA GLY A 91 -10.23 -2.66 2.14
C GLY A 91 -10.50 -1.16 2.04
N VAL A 92 -10.33 -0.40 3.13
CA VAL A 92 -10.48 1.07 3.11
C VAL A 92 -9.38 1.73 2.26
N VAL A 93 -8.17 1.16 2.24
CA VAL A 93 -7.08 1.65 1.39
C VAL A 93 -7.40 1.41 -0.09
N CYS A 94 -7.95 0.24 -0.42
CA CYS A 94 -8.37 -0.09 -1.78
C CYS A 94 -9.55 0.79 -2.24
N ASP A 95 -10.49 1.10 -1.35
CA ASP A 95 -11.59 2.03 -1.66
C ASP A 95 -11.07 3.43 -2.02
N PHE A 96 -10.04 3.93 -1.32
CA PHE A 96 -9.36 5.18 -1.70
C PHE A 96 -8.74 5.12 -3.11
N TYR A 97 -8.26 3.96 -3.54
CA TYR A 97 -7.69 3.76 -4.86
C TYR A 97 -8.78 3.72 -5.94
N LEU A 98 -9.88 3.03 -5.68
CA LEU A 98 -11.03 2.90 -6.58
C LEU A 98 -11.66 4.25 -6.90
N ASP A 99 -11.92 5.07 -5.89
CA ASP A 99 -12.60 6.35 -6.07
C ASP A 99 -11.72 7.41 -6.75
N ALA A 100 -10.41 7.37 -6.49
CA ALA A 100 -9.46 8.20 -7.22
C ALA A 100 -9.42 7.88 -8.72
N SER A 101 -9.66 6.62 -9.09
CA SER A 101 -9.60 6.11 -10.46
C SER A 101 -10.90 6.32 -11.23
N SER A 102 -12.04 6.46 -10.55
CA SER A 102 -13.36 6.74 -11.15
C SER A 102 -13.52 8.22 -11.56
N GLY A 103 -12.76 9.12 -10.94
CA GLY A 103 -12.80 10.57 -11.24
C GLY A 103 -14.07 11.26 -10.74
N GLU A 104 -14.89 10.58 -9.94
CA GLU A 104 -16.03 11.17 -9.26
C GLU A 104 -15.55 11.89 -7.98
N ASP A 105 -15.86 13.18 -7.84
CA ASP A 105 -15.44 14.00 -6.68
C ASP A 105 -16.25 13.70 -5.40
N GLU A 106 -16.83 12.50 -5.26
CA GLU A 106 -17.54 12.10 -4.05
C GLU A 106 -16.54 11.51 -3.05
N PHE A 107 -16.15 12.35 -2.09
CA PHE A 107 -15.37 11.92 -0.93
C PHE A 107 -16.12 10.77 -0.22
N ILE A 108 -15.51 9.58 -0.17
CA ILE A 108 -16.05 8.44 0.59
C ILE A 108 -16.34 8.89 2.02
N THR A 109 -17.63 8.88 2.35
CA THR A 109 -18.17 9.19 3.68
C THR A 109 -18.05 7.99 4.63
N ASP A 110 -17.66 6.82 4.13
CA ASP A 110 -17.40 5.61 4.92
C ASP A 110 -15.99 5.54 5.54
N LEU A 111 -15.44 6.72 5.87
CA LEU A 111 -14.38 6.91 6.87
C LEU A 111 -14.78 6.46 8.29
N GLY A 112 -15.96 5.84 8.48
CA GLY A 112 -16.56 5.52 9.77
C GLY A 112 -15.68 4.73 10.76
N ARG A 113 -14.54 4.19 10.31
CA ARG A 113 -13.53 3.51 11.17
C ARG A 113 -12.20 4.27 11.33
N LEU A 114 -11.85 5.17 10.41
CA LEU A 114 -10.65 6.00 10.47
C LEU A 114 -11.04 7.43 10.80
N THR A 115 -10.76 7.86 12.03
CA THR A 115 -11.02 9.24 12.46
C THR A 115 -10.29 10.21 11.55
N GLU A 116 -10.97 11.24 11.04
CA GLU A 116 -10.41 12.35 10.25
C GLU A 116 -9.07 12.86 10.82
N GLU A 117 -8.97 12.96 12.14
CA GLU A 117 -7.76 13.35 12.87
C GLU A 117 -6.52 12.47 12.55
N LYS A 118 -6.71 11.16 12.35
CA LYS A 118 -5.63 10.23 12.01
C LYS A 118 -5.14 10.43 10.57
N LEU A 119 -6.06 10.70 9.64
CA LEU A 119 -5.71 11.00 8.25
C LEU A 119 -5.01 12.35 8.13
N LEU A 120 -5.44 13.34 8.91
CA LEU A 120 -4.76 14.64 9.02
C LEU A 120 -3.34 14.48 9.60
N LYS A 121 -3.17 13.68 10.67
CA LYS A 121 -1.86 13.44 11.30
C LYS A 121 -0.90 12.64 10.44
N SER A 122 -1.40 11.69 9.65
CA SER A 122 -0.59 10.90 8.70
C SER A 122 -0.21 11.69 7.44
N GLY A 123 -0.83 12.85 7.22
CA GLY A 123 -0.56 13.69 6.05
C GLY A 123 -1.27 13.25 4.78
N PHE A 124 -2.06 12.16 4.83
CA PHE A 124 -2.93 11.76 3.73
C PHE A 124 -4.10 12.71 3.55
N ALA A 125 -4.67 13.27 4.61
CA ALA A 125 -5.66 14.34 4.49
C ALA A 125 -5.07 15.70 4.84
N ARG A 126 -5.63 16.76 4.25
CA ARG A 126 -5.45 18.14 4.70
C ARG A 126 -6.81 18.80 4.85
N LYS A 127 -6.98 19.65 5.86
CA LYS A 127 -8.18 20.48 5.99
C LYS A 127 -8.35 21.30 4.72
N CYS A 128 -9.58 21.42 4.22
CA CYS A 128 -9.87 22.33 3.09
C CYS A 128 -9.85 23.79 3.53
N TYR A 129 -10.18 24.04 4.80
CA TYR A 129 -10.29 25.38 5.36
C TYR A 129 -9.63 25.46 6.74
N PRO A 130 -8.97 26.58 7.06
CA PRO A 130 -8.42 26.81 8.39
C PRO A 130 -9.53 27.16 9.40
N GLU A 131 -9.35 26.75 10.64
CA GLU A 131 -10.36 26.83 11.72
C GLU A 131 -10.11 27.98 12.69
N ASN A 132 -8.86 28.38 12.85
CA ASN A 132 -8.44 29.41 13.81
C ASN A 132 -7.59 30.50 13.13
N VAL A 133 -7.31 31.58 13.87
CA VAL A 133 -6.56 32.74 13.36
C VAL A 133 -5.15 32.37 12.90
N GLU A 134 -4.48 31.47 13.63
CA GLU A 134 -3.12 31.03 13.32
C GLU A 134 -3.09 30.28 11.98
N GLU A 135 -3.95 29.27 11.82
CA GLU A 135 -4.12 28.50 10.58
C GLU A 135 -4.54 29.39 9.40
N TRP A 136 -5.40 30.41 9.63
CA TRP A 136 -5.76 31.39 8.60
C TRP A 136 -4.54 32.19 8.13
N GLY A 137 -3.70 32.62 9.08
CA GLY A 137 -2.46 33.34 8.79
C GLY A 137 -1.51 32.51 7.92
N ASP A 138 -1.34 31.24 8.26
CA ASP A 138 -0.50 30.30 7.51
C ASP A 138 -1.04 30.03 6.10
N ALA A 139 -2.36 29.87 5.94
CA ALA A 139 -2.98 29.72 4.62
C ALA A 139 -2.77 30.98 3.75
N LEU A 140 -2.92 32.17 4.33
CA LEU A 140 -2.69 33.45 3.62
C LEU A 140 -1.23 33.65 3.21
N MET A 141 -0.27 33.00 3.86
CA MET A 141 1.14 33.09 3.48
C MET A 141 1.44 32.49 2.10
N GLN A 142 0.55 31.68 1.53
CA GLN A 142 0.68 31.14 0.17
C GLN A 142 0.36 32.17 -0.93
N TYR A 143 -0.41 33.21 -0.60
CA TYR A 143 -0.80 34.26 -1.56
C TYR A 143 0.37 35.19 -1.87
N LYS A 144 0.37 35.78 -3.05
CA LYS A 144 1.37 36.79 -3.43
C LYS A 144 1.07 38.11 -2.73
N MET A 145 2.11 38.88 -2.41
CA MET A 145 1.97 40.17 -1.72
C MET A 145 0.97 41.15 -2.40
N PRO A 146 0.90 41.25 -3.75
CA PRO A 146 -0.11 42.08 -4.40
C PRO A 146 -1.57 41.66 -4.11
N GLU A 147 -1.83 40.34 -4.07
CA GLU A 147 -3.16 39.79 -3.78
C GLU A 147 -3.56 40.11 -2.33
N LEU A 148 -2.64 39.92 -1.38
CA LEU A 148 -2.86 40.25 0.03
C LEU A 148 -3.18 41.74 0.22
N LYS A 149 -2.51 42.62 -0.51
CA LYS A 149 -2.78 44.07 -0.47
C LYS A 149 -4.15 44.43 -1.03
N GLN A 150 -4.62 43.73 -2.07
CA GLN A 150 -5.97 43.92 -2.60
C GLN A 150 -7.03 43.52 -1.58
N ILE A 151 -6.88 42.34 -0.95
CA ILE A 151 -7.79 41.88 0.10
C ILE A 151 -7.80 42.88 1.27
N ALA A 152 -6.63 43.33 1.71
CA ALA A 152 -6.50 44.32 2.78
C ALA A 152 -7.19 45.65 2.42
N ALA A 153 -7.03 46.14 1.18
CA ALA A 153 -7.70 47.34 0.72
C ALA A 153 -9.24 47.18 0.73
N SER A 154 -9.75 46.04 0.26
CA SER A 154 -11.19 45.73 0.30
C SER A 154 -11.74 45.60 1.73
N ALA A 155 -10.92 45.20 2.68
CA ALA A 155 -11.26 45.08 4.09
C ALA A 155 -11.02 46.36 4.93
N GLY A 156 -10.51 47.44 4.30
CA GLY A 156 -10.19 48.70 5.00
C GLY A 156 -8.94 48.64 5.88
N ILE A 157 -8.00 47.72 5.60
CA ILE A 157 -6.77 47.49 6.36
C ILE A 157 -5.60 48.24 5.70
N GLU A 158 -4.83 48.98 6.50
CA GLU A 158 -3.65 49.71 6.03
C GLU A 158 -2.47 48.76 5.75
N THR A 159 -1.79 48.95 4.61
CA THR A 159 -0.72 48.04 4.14
C THR A 159 0.66 48.69 4.01
N LYS A 160 0.79 49.97 4.38
CA LYS A 160 2.02 50.73 4.15
C LYS A 160 3.13 50.29 5.12
N GLY A 161 4.23 49.78 4.57
CA GLY A 161 5.40 49.36 5.35
C GLY A 161 5.22 48.04 6.13
N VAL A 162 4.12 47.32 5.91
CA VAL A 162 3.81 46.08 6.65
C VAL A 162 4.51 44.88 6.01
N LEU A 163 5.15 44.06 6.85
CA LEU A 163 5.75 42.79 6.43
C LEU A 163 4.67 41.75 6.10
N LYS A 164 4.97 40.81 5.20
CA LYS A 164 3.99 39.82 4.72
C LYS A 164 3.30 39.05 5.86
N GLY A 165 4.09 38.48 6.78
CA GLY A 165 3.55 37.72 7.91
C GLY A 165 2.65 38.55 8.82
N ALA A 166 3.01 39.81 9.09
CA ALA A 166 2.18 40.71 9.88
C ALA A 166 0.86 41.02 9.17
N LEU A 167 0.90 41.27 7.85
CA LEU A 167 -0.31 41.50 7.05
C LEU A 167 -1.22 40.27 7.03
N CYS A 168 -0.66 39.05 6.88
CA CYS A 168 -1.42 37.80 6.95
C CYS A 168 -2.11 37.63 8.31
N GLN A 169 -1.43 37.92 9.42
CA GLN A 169 -2.03 37.81 10.76
C GLN A 169 -3.13 38.86 11.01
N THR A 170 -2.96 40.09 10.51
CA THR A 170 -4.00 41.12 10.58
C THR A 170 -5.23 40.72 9.77
N LEU A 171 -5.04 40.22 8.55
CA LEU A 171 -6.11 39.71 7.71
C LEU A 171 -6.82 38.50 8.35
N ALA A 172 -6.06 37.56 8.89
CA ALA A 172 -6.58 36.39 9.59
C ALA A 172 -7.46 36.78 10.78
N SER A 173 -6.99 37.72 11.61
CA SER A 173 -7.75 38.21 12.76
C SER A 173 -9.05 38.91 12.33
N ALA A 174 -8.97 39.77 11.30
CA ALA A 174 -10.12 40.50 10.78
C ALA A 174 -11.19 39.55 10.18
N GLY A 175 -10.76 38.57 9.39
CA GLY A 175 -11.66 37.61 8.79
C GLY A 175 -12.27 36.63 9.81
N HIS A 176 -11.48 36.15 10.78
CA HIS A 176 -12.00 35.32 11.87
C HIS A 176 -13.00 36.07 12.76
N ALA A 177 -12.83 37.39 12.92
CA ALA A 177 -13.80 38.26 13.61
C ALA A 177 -15.06 38.58 12.78
N GLY A 178 -15.19 38.02 11.57
CA GLY A 178 -16.40 38.14 10.74
C GLY A 178 -16.36 39.27 9.70
N ASN A 179 -15.20 39.84 9.36
CA ASN A 179 -15.10 40.80 8.26
C ASN A 179 -15.35 40.10 6.91
N SER A 180 -16.51 40.35 6.31
CA SER A 180 -16.96 39.72 5.07
C SER A 180 -16.11 40.05 3.83
N HIS A 181 -15.24 41.05 3.90
CA HIS A 181 -14.33 41.41 2.82
C HIS A 181 -13.01 40.63 2.83
N VAL A 182 -12.72 39.90 3.93
CA VAL A 182 -11.60 38.95 3.99
C VAL A 182 -12.17 37.55 3.71
N PRO A 183 -11.99 37.01 2.50
CA PRO A 183 -12.48 35.67 2.20
C PRO A 183 -11.74 34.65 3.05
N LYS A 184 -12.45 33.60 3.49
CA LYS A 184 -11.83 32.45 4.16
C LYS A 184 -10.82 31.81 3.20
N PRO A 185 -9.52 31.80 3.53
CA PRO A 185 -8.52 31.19 2.67
C PRO A 185 -8.76 29.68 2.63
N ALA A 186 -8.55 29.05 1.47
CA ALA A 186 -8.59 27.60 1.33
C ALA A 186 -7.15 27.09 1.19
N TYR A 187 -6.86 25.93 1.77
CA TYR A 187 -5.63 25.24 1.45
C TYR A 187 -5.74 24.67 0.02
N PRO A 188 -4.66 24.68 -0.78
CA PRO A 188 -4.66 23.94 -2.04
C PRO A 188 -4.94 22.47 -1.72
N GLY A 189 -6.04 21.94 -2.26
CA GLY A 189 -6.42 20.55 -2.05
C GLY A 189 -5.32 19.64 -2.56
N VAL A 190 -4.62 18.97 -1.64
CA VAL A 190 -3.84 17.80 -1.99
C VAL A 190 -4.82 16.65 -1.92
N ARG A 191 -5.17 16.07 -3.07
CA ARG A 191 -6.06 14.90 -3.11
C ARG A 191 -5.40 13.78 -2.33
N ALA A 192 -6.01 13.40 -1.21
CA ALA A 192 -5.54 12.35 -0.31
C ALA A 192 -5.25 11.06 -1.06
N GLU A 193 -6.15 10.74 -1.97
CA GLU A 193 -6.08 9.71 -3.01
C GLU A 193 -4.68 9.57 -3.63
N LYS A 194 -4.08 10.65 -4.14
CA LYS A 194 -2.78 10.55 -4.84
C LYS A 194 -1.64 10.11 -3.93
N LEU A 195 -1.70 10.50 -2.66
CA LEU A 195 -0.69 10.12 -1.68
C LEU A 195 -0.92 8.69 -1.20
N VAL A 196 -2.18 8.31 -0.95
CA VAL A 196 -2.54 6.93 -0.56
C VAL A 196 -2.19 5.94 -1.66
N ILE A 197 -2.50 6.25 -2.93
CA ILE A 197 -2.14 5.42 -4.09
C ILE A 197 -0.63 5.25 -4.17
N ALA A 198 0.15 6.34 -4.12
CA ALA A 198 1.59 6.24 -4.22
C ALA A 198 2.21 5.41 -3.07
N ALA A 199 1.65 5.52 -1.87
CA ALA A 199 2.06 4.72 -0.73
C ALA A 199 1.68 3.24 -0.89
N LEU A 200 0.47 2.94 -1.41
CA LEU A 200 0.01 1.59 -1.70
C LEU A 200 0.86 0.92 -2.79
N ASP A 201 1.11 1.61 -3.91
CA ASP A 201 1.96 1.13 -5.00
C ASP A 201 3.38 0.80 -4.52
N ASN A 202 3.91 1.62 -3.61
CA ASN A 202 5.23 1.38 -3.02
C ASN A 202 5.20 0.14 -2.11
N TRP A 203 4.18 0.02 -1.26
CA TRP A 203 4.01 -1.14 -0.39
C TRP A 203 3.85 -2.44 -1.18
N HIS A 204 3.03 -2.45 -2.23
CA HIS A 204 2.88 -3.61 -3.12
C HIS A 204 4.20 -4.04 -3.75
N ARG A 205 4.99 -3.09 -4.25
CA ARG A 205 6.29 -3.37 -4.84
C ARG A 205 7.25 -4.00 -3.84
N GLU A 206 7.34 -3.43 -2.63
CA GLU A 206 8.18 -3.95 -1.55
C GLU A 206 7.71 -5.35 -1.10
N PHE A 207 6.39 -5.58 -1.06
CA PHE A 207 5.81 -6.88 -0.74
C PHE A 207 6.17 -7.94 -1.77
N VAL A 208 6.01 -7.63 -3.07
CA VAL A 208 6.35 -8.53 -4.19
C VAL A 208 7.85 -8.83 -4.20
N GLU A 209 8.70 -7.83 -3.97
CA GLU A 209 10.14 -8.01 -3.86
C GLU A 209 10.51 -8.93 -2.68
N SER A 210 9.92 -8.68 -1.51
CA SER A 210 10.13 -9.52 -0.33
C SER A 210 9.65 -10.95 -0.53
N LEU A 211 8.53 -11.15 -1.23
CA LEU A 211 8.02 -12.49 -1.55
C LEU A 211 8.96 -13.21 -2.52
N SER A 212 9.41 -12.52 -3.57
CA SER A 212 10.36 -13.05 -4.54
C SER A 212 11.65 -13.51 -3.86
N GLN A 213 12.21 -12.70 -2.96
CA GLN A 213 13.41 -13.03 -2.18
C GLN A 213 13.18 -14.24 -1.26
N ALA A 214 12.02 -14.30 -0.59
CA ALA A 214 11.70 -15.41 0.30
C ALA A 214 11.53 -16.75 -0.43
N LEU A 215 11.23 -16.70 -1.73
CA LEU A 215 11.10 -17.85 -2.63
C LEU A 215 12.40 -18.20 -3.38
N ASP A 216 13.49 -17.45 -3.25
CA ASP A 216 14.72 -17.67 -4.03
C ASP A 216 15.32 -19.06 -3.87
N GLU A 217 15.12 -19.66 -2.70
CA GLU A 217 15.63 -20.98 -2.39
C GLU A 217 14.63 -22.11 -2.65
N TYR A 218 13.48 -21.82 -3.27
CA TYR A 218 12.45 -22.78 -3.69
C TYR A 218 12.62 -23.15 -5.18
N PRO A 219 12.00 -24.24 -5.68
CA PRO A 219 12.01 -24.56 -7.11
C PRO A 219 11.50 -23.37 -7.95
N PRO A 220 12.13 -23.05 -9.10
CA PRO A 220 11.68 -21.95 -9.97
C PRO A 220 10.20 -22.05 -10.38
N GLU A 221 9.74 -23.27 -10.62
CA GLU A 221 8.37 -23.58 -11.02
C GLU A 221 7.37 -23.33 -9.87
N TYR A 222 7.76 -23.66 -8.63
CA TYR A 222 6.98 -23.33 -7.44
C TYR A 222 6.94 -21.83 -7.21
N LYS A 223 8.10 -21.15 -7.32
CA LYS A 223 8.18 -19.70 -7.24
C LYS A 223 7.26 -19.04 -8.26
N ALA A 224 7.28 -19.49 -9.51
CA ALA A 224 6.41 -18.98 -10.56
C ALA A 224 4.93 -19.15 -10.21
N ARG A 225 4.53 -20.33 -9.72
CA ARG A 225 3.14 -20.60 -9.31
C ARG A 225 2.67 -19.71 -8.16
N VAL A 226 3.51 -19.55 -7.12
CA VAL A 226 3.20 -18.67 -5.97
C VAL A 226 3.08 -17.22 -6.41
N MET A 227 4.01 -16.74 -7.24
CA MET A 227 3.97 -15.36 -7.73
C MET A 227 2.75 -15.11 -8.61
N GLU A 228 2.37 -16.07 -9.46
CA GLU A 228 1.16 -15.97 -10.30
C GLU A 228 -0.10 -15.80 -9.44
N ASP A 229 -0.35 -16.71 -8.49
CA ASP A 229 -1.57 -16.68 -7.69
C ASP A 229 -1.62 -15.47 -6.74
N VAL A 230 -0.51 -15.17 -6.04
CA VAL A 230 -0.47 -14.04 -5.09
C VAL A 230 -0.55 -12.69 -5.81
N CYS A 231 0.11 -12.52 -6.97
CA CYS A 231 0.02 -11.26 -7.71
C CYS A 231 -1.34 -11.11 -8.42
N SER A 232 -1.97 -12.20 -8.85
CA SER A 232 -3.33 -12.14 -9.39
C SER A 232 -4.34 -11.65 -8.34
N ASP A 233 -4.22 -12.10 -7.09
CA ASP A 233 -5.02 -11.62 -5.95
C ASP A 233 -4.92 -10.09 -5.78
N MET A 234 -3.69 -9.55 -5.87
CA MET A 234 -3.44 -8.11 -5.77
C MET A 234 -4.09 -7.32 -6.92
N ASP A 235 -4.04 -7.86 -8.15
CA ASP A 235 -4.62 -7.24 -9.33
C ASP A 235 -6.16 -7.25 -9.30
N ASP A 236 -6.76 -8.31 -8.75
CA ASP A 236 -8.21 -8.43 -8.56
C ASP A 236 -8.75 -7.48 -7.49
N GLU A 237 -7.95 -7.18 -6.45
CA GLU A 237 -8.34 -6.26 -5.37
C GLU A 237 -8.08 -4.77 -5.66
N VAL A 238 -7.24 -4.41 -6.65
CA VAL A 238 -6.78 -3.01 -6.89
C VAL A 238 -7.02 -2.49 -8.34
N VAL A 239 -7.56 -3.30 -9.26
CA VAL A 239 -8.15 -2.96 -10.60
C VAL A 239 -7.20 -2.55 -11.76
N PRO A 240 -7.68 -2.62 -13.01
CA PRO A 240 -7.11 -3.40 -14.11
C PRO A 240 -5.89 -2.72 -14.79
N SER A 241 -4.88 -3.54 -15.08
CA SER A 241 -3.98 -3.45 -16.24
C SER A 241 -3.00 -2.29 -16.41
N SER A 242 -3.00 -1.23 -15.59
CA SER A 242 -2.03 -0.13 -15.78
C SER A 242 -0.63 -0.39 -15.17
N ILE A 243 -0.50 -1.39 -14.28
CA ILE A 243 0.76 -1.80 -13.63
C ILE A 243 1.32 -3.10 -14.24
N THR A 244 0.50 -3.94 -14.88
CA THR A 244 0.91 -5.27 -15.37
C THR A 244 1.86 -5.24 -16.58
N GLY A 245 2.04 -4.08 -17.23
CA GLY A 245 2.96 -3.93 -18.37
C GLY A 245 4.45 -4.00 -18.03
N ARG A 246 4.85 -4.24 -16.77
CA ARG A 246 6.27 -4.25 -16.34
C ARG A 246 6.78 -5.52 -15.66
N TYR A 247 5.92 -6.49 -15.37
CA TYR A 247 6.33 -7.70 -14.66
C TYR A 247 6.31 -8.97 -15.52
N ILE A 248 5.90 -8.86 -16.79
CA ILE A 248 6.06 -9.92 -17.80
C ILE A 248 7.11 -9.45 -18.83
N SER A 249 8.39 -9.62 -18.50
CA SER A 249 9.49 -9.67 -19.47
C SER A 249 10.69 -10.41 -18.91
#